data_AF-K1RWP1-F1
#
_entry.id   AF-K1RWP1-F1
#
_cell.length_a   1.000
_cell.length_b   1.000
_cell.length_c   1.000
_cell.angle_alpha   90.00
_cell.angle_beta   90.00
_cell.angle_gamma   90.00
#
_symmetry.space_group_name_H-M   'P 1'
#
loop_
_entity.id
_entity.type
_entity.pdbx_description
1 polymer ?
#
loop_
_entity_poly.entity_id
_entity_poly.type
_entity_poly.pdbx_seq_one_letter_code
_entity_poly.pdbx_strand_id
1 'polypeptide(L)'
;MENNHFNVAWAKSTALYTKAASVLGVGYPEMMVLYALESMGELTQKQIAENFGMQKQTVHTVVSALQKKGYLLLEASEGDKREKRIVLTESGQV
;
A
#
# COMPACT_ATOMS: atom_id res chain seq x y z
N MET A 1 -3.92 30.10 9.11
CA MET A 1 -5.27 29.66 8.64
C MET A 1 -5.25 29.01 7.25
N GLU A 2 -4.18 29.13 6.44
CA GLU A 2 -4.09 28.50 5.10
C GLU A 2 -4.07 26.97 5.08
N ASN A 3 -3.52 26.29 6.10
CA ASN A 3 -3.47 24.82 6.12
C ASN A 3 -4.85 24.14 6.27
N ASN A 4 -5.92 24.88 6.58
CA ASN A 4 -7.23 24.28 6.83
C ASN A 4 -7.83 23.66 5.55
N HIS A 5 -7.71 24.34 4.41
CA HIS A 5 -8.24 23.83 3.14
C HIS A 5 -7.50 22.59 2.66
N PHE A 6 -6.17 22.57 2.79
CA PHE A 6 -5.34 21.40 2.47
C PHE A 6 -5.70 20.21 3.36
N ASN A 7 -5.76 20.42 4.68
CA ASN A 7 -6.09 19.35 5.63
C ASN A 7 -7.51 18.80 5.40
N VAL A 8 -8.49 19.66 5.08
CA VAL A 8 -9.86 19.23 4.75
C VAL A 8 -9.89 18.44 3.45
N ALA A 9 -9.16 18.86 2.42
CA ALA A 9 -9.06 18.12 1.15
C ALA A 9 -8.41 16.74 1.39
N TRP A 10 -7.30 16.69 2.12
CA TRP A 10 -6.63 15.45 2.49
C TRP A 10 -7.54 14.50 3.28
N ALA A 11 -8.25 15.01 4.29
CA ALA A 11 -9.18 14.23 5.09
C ALA A 11 -10.33 13.65 4.24
N LYS A 12 -10.88 14.44 3.30
CA LYS A 12 -11.91 13.97 2.38
C LYS A 12 -11.39 12.87 1.44
N SER A 13 -10.19 13.03 0.89
CA SER A 13 -9.54 11.99 0.08
C SER A 13 -9.33 10.70 0.88
N THR A 14 -8.84 10.83 2.12
CA THR A 14 -8.64 9.68 3.03
C THR A 14 -9.96 8.96 3.32
N ALA A 15 -11.05 9.70 3.52
CA ALA A 15 -12.39 9.14 3.74
C ALA A 15 -12.91 8.37 2.50
N LEU A 16 -12.62 8.84 1.29
CA LEU A 16 -12.96 8.11 0.06
C LEU A 16 -12.26 6.76 -0.02
N TYR A 17 -10.96 6.72 0.23
CA TYR A 17 -10.20 5.47 0.24
C TYR A 17 -10.64 4.53 1.37
N THR A 18 -10.98 5.07 2.54
CA THR A 18 -11.53 4.28 3.66
C THR A 18 -12.87 3.64 3.27
N LYS A 19 -13.75 4.39 2.59
CA LYS A 19 -15.02 3.87 2.09
C LYS A 19 -14.81 2.80 1.02
N ALA A 20 -13.90 3.03 0.08
CA ALA A 20 -13.56 2.05 -0.96
C ALA A 20 -13.02 0.75 -0.34
N ALA A 21 -12.10 0.85 0.63
CA ALA A 21 -11.56 -0.29 1.37
C ALA A 21 -12.69 -1.12 2.03
N SER A 22 -13.65 -0.45 2.67
CA SER A 22 -14.82 -1.11 3.26
C SER A 22 -15.70 -1.83 2.24
N VAL A 23 -15.88 -1.26 1.04
CA VAL A 23 -16.67 -1.90 -0.05
C VAL A 23 -15.95 -3.15 -0.58
N LEU A 24 -14.62 -3.09 -0.67
CA LEU A 24 -13.78 -4.20 -1.13
C LEU A 24 -13.48 -5.23 -0.04
N GLY A 25 -13.96 -5.03 1.20
CA GLY A 25 -13.74 -5.94 2.31
C GLY A 25 -12.28 -5.98 2.82
N VAL A 26 -11.51 -4.93 2.56
CA VAL A 26 -10.10 -4.81 2.98
C VAL A 26 -9.91 -3.68 4.00
N GLY A 27 -8.86 -3.76 4.81
CA GLY A 27 -8.50 -2.67 5.71
C GLY A 27 -7.95 -1.46 4.94
N TYR A 28 -8.10 -0.23 5.48
CA TYR A 28 -7.51 0.97 4.85
C TYR A 28 -6.00 0.84 4.56
N PRO A 29 -5.16 0.33 5.49
CA PRO A 29 -3.75 0.11 5.20
C PRO A 29 -3.50 -0.92 4.09
N GLU A 30 -4.34 -1.96 3.99
CA GLU A 30 -4.29 -2.94 2.90
C GLU A 30 -4.60 -2.28 1.56
N MET A 31 -5.65 -1.47 1.51
CA MET A 31 -6.01 -0.67 0.35
C MET A 31 -4.86 0.24 -0.11
N MET A 32 -4.17 0.91 0.82
CA MET A 32 -3.04 1.77 0.48
C MET A 32 -1.85 1.01 -0.10
N VAL A 33 -1.54 -0.19 0.41
CA VAL A 33 -0.47 -1.04 -0.16
C VAL A 33 -0.85 -1.52 -1.55
N LEU A 34 -2.07 -2.00 -1.75
CA LEU A 34 -2.57 -2.43 -3.06
C LEU A 34 -2.56 -1.28 -4.06
N TYR A 35 -3.09 -0.11 -3.67
CA TYR A 35 -3.09 1.10 -4.48
C TYR A 35 -1.67 1.56 -4.85
N ALA A 36 -0.72 1.49 -3.92
CA ALA A 36 0.68 1.85 -4.19
C ALA A 36 1.29 0.97 -5.28
N LEU A 37 1.05 -0.33 -5.21
CA LEU A 37 1.57 -1.28 -6.19
C LEU A 37 0.87 -1.18 -7.54
N GLU A 38 -0.44 -0.92 -7.53
CA GLU A 38 -1.21 -0.70 -8.77
C GLU A 38 -0.75 0.58 -9.49
N SER A 39 -0.50 1.65 -8.74
CA SER A 39 -0.15 2.97 -9.31
C SER A 39 1.32 3.11 -9.70
N MET A 40 2.24 2.41 -9.04
CA MET A 40 3.68 2.55 -9.24
C MET A 40 4.37 1.26 -9.69
N GLY A 41 3.63 0.16 -9.84
CA GLY A 41 4.18 -1.16 -10.14
C GLY A 41 4.89 -1.78 -8.93
N GLU A 42 6.03 -2.41 -9.19
CA GLU A 42 6.79 -3.11 -8.17
C GLU A 42 7.48 -2.13 -7.21
N LEU A 43 7.27 -2.31 -5.91
CA LEU A 43 7.86 -1.47 -4.87
C LEU A 43 8.49 -2.31 -3.76
N THR A 44 9.48 -1.77 -3.08
CA THR A 44 9.96 -2.30 -1.79
C THR A 44 9.07 -1.81 -0.65
N GLN A 45 9.06 -2.53 0.49
CA GLN A 45 8.37 -2.05 1.71
C GLN A 45 8.87 -0.65 2.16
N LYS A 46 10.15 -0.34 1.90
CA LYS A 46 10.74 0.95 2.20
C LYS A 46 10.11 2.06 1.34
N GLN A 47 10.02 1.83 0.03
CA GLN A 47 9.39 2.80 -0.88
C GLN A 47 7.92 3.00 -0.56
N ILE A 48 7.17 1.95 -0.20
CA ILE A 48 5.78 2.11 0.24
C ILE A 48 5.69 3.00 1.48
N ALA A 49 6.54 2.76 2.49
CA ALA A 49 6.56 3.57 3.71
C ALA A 49 6.88 5.04 3.42
N GLU A 50 7.87 5.31 2.57
CA GLU A 50 8.36 6.66 2.25
C GLU A 50 7.41 7.41 1.31
N ASN A 51 6.94 6.78 0.24
CA ASN A 51 6.11 7.43 -0.79
C ASN A 51 4.67 7.67 -0.32
N PHE A 52 4.13 6.80 0.54
CA PHE A 52 2.73 6.86 0.99
C PHE A 52 2.60 7.27 2.47
N GLY A 53 3.70 7.69 3.11
CA GLY A 53 3.71 8.18 4.48
C GLY A 53 3.27 7.14 5.52
N MET A 54 3.48 5.85 5.24
CA MET A 54 3.07 4.75 6.11
C MET A 54 4.17 4.39 7.11
N GLN A 55 3.78 4.00 8.33
CA GLN A 55 4.74 3.48 9.30
C GLN A 55 5.31 2.14 8.81
N LYS A 56 6.63 1.95 8.94
CA LYS A 56 7.32 0.73 8.49
C LYS A 56 6.72 -0.56 9.07
N GLN A 57 6.31 -0.54 10.35
CA GLN A 57 5.67 -1.68 10.99
C GLN A 57 4.30 -2.00 10.40
N THR A 58 3.51 -0.97 10.07
CA THR A 58 2.22 -1.13 9.38
C THR A 58 2.44 -1.75 8.01
N VAL A 59 3.38 -1.23 7.22
CA VAL A 59 3.70 -1.78 5.89
C VAL A 59 4.08 -3.26 6.00
N HIS A 60 5.00 -3.60 6.90
CA HIS A 60 5.40 -5.00 7.12
C HIS A 60 4.23 -5.92 7.47
N THR A 61 3.36 -5.48 8.39
CA THR A 61 2.20 -6.26 8.84
C THR A 61 1.19 -6.46 7.72
N VAL A 62 0.91 -5.40 6.95
CA VAL A 62 -0.03 -5.41 5.83
C VAL A 62 0.49 -6.27 4.70
N VAL A 63 1.74 -6.11 4.29
CA VAL A 63 2.37 -6.91 3.23
C VAL A 63 2.35 -8.38 3.61
N SER A 64 2.67 -8.72 4.86
CA SER A 64 2.58 -10.10 5.36
C SER A 64 1.14 -10.65 5.32
N ALA A 65 0.14 -9.83 5.65
CA ALA A 65 -1.27 -10.23 5.60
C ALA A 65 -1.76 -10.45 4.16
N LEU A 66 -1.44 -9.54 3.25
CA LEU A 66 -1.81 -9.62 1.83
C LEU A 66 -1.08 -10.76 1.11
N GLN A 67 0.18 -11.03 1.47
CA GLN A 67 0.91 -12.21 0.98
C GLN A 67 0.23 -13.51 1.45
N LYS A 68 -0.20 -13.60 2.72
CA LYS A 68 -0.96 -14.76 3.23
C LYS A 68 -2.31 -14.94 2.53
N LYS A 69 -2.94 -13.84 2.10
CA LYS A 69 -4.17 -13.86 1.28
C LYS A 69 -3.90 -14.26 -0.18
N GLY A 70 -2.63 -14.39 -0.58
CA GLY A 70 -2.23 -14.74 -1.95
C GLY A 70 -2.17 -13.56 -2.91
N TYR A 71 -2.39 -12.33 -2.45
CA TYR A 71 -2.46 -11.14 -3.33
C TYR A 71 -1.08 -10.62 -3.73
N LEU A 72 -0.05 -10.89 -2.93
CA LEU A 72 1.31 -10.38 -3.13
C LEU A 72 2.35 -11.49 -3.20
N LEU A 73 3.41 -11.25 -3.96
CA LEU A 73 4.66 -12.00 -3.95
C LEU A 73 5.81 -11.10 -3.50
N LEU A 74 6.81 -11.71 -2.87
CA LEU A 74 8.06 -11.05 -2.51
C LEU A 74 9.20 -11.66 -3.31
N GLU A 75 9.76 -10.89 -4.23
CA GLU A 75 10.85 -11.31 -5.11
C GLU A 75 12.15 -10.62 -4.71
N ALA A 76 13.28 -11.30 -4.88
CA ALA A 76 14.58 -10.66 -4.68
C ALA A 76 14.79 -9.58 -5.75
N SER A 77 15.30 -8.41 -5.36
CA SER A 77 15.77 -7.41 -6.32
C SER A 77 16.97 -7.94 -7.11
N GLU A 78 17.05 -7.64 -8.40
CA GLU A 78 18.14 -8.09 -9.28
C GLU A 78 19.52 -7.60 -8.82
N GLY A 79 19.59 -6.42 -8.20
CA GLY A 79 20.85 -5.79 -7.75
C GLY A 79 21.24 -6.04 -6.28
N ASP A 80 20.27 -6.31 -5.40
CA ASP A 80 20.52 -6.60 -3.98
C ASP A 80 19.50 -7.61 -3.45
N LYS A 81 19.96 -8.84 -3.20
CA LYS A 81 19.12 -9.93 -2.69
C LYS A 81 18.59 -9.69 -1.27
N ARG A 82 19.12 -8.69 -0.55
CA ARG A 82 18.61 -8.27 0.77
C ARG A 82 17.36 -7.42 0.64
N GLU A 83 17.19 -6.73 -0.48
CA GLU A 83 15.95 -6.01 -0.79
C GLU A 83 14.98 -6.94 -1.53
N LYS A 84 13.72 -6.91 -1.07
CA LYS A 84 12.62 -7.63 -1.72
C LYS A 84 11.68 -6.64 -2.36
N ARG A 85 11.41 -6.86 -3.65
CA ARG A 85 10.32 -6.21 -4.38
C ARG A 85 9.02 -6.92 -4.04
N ILE A 86 7.98 -6.13 -3.89
CA ILE A 86 6.62 -6.59 -3.71
C ILE A 86 5.95 -6.49 -5.07
N VAL A 87 5.37 -7.59 -5.51
CA VAL A 87 4.71 -7.73 -6.80
C VAL A 87 3.27 -8.17 -6.58
N LEU A 88 2.33 -7.59 -7.30
CA LEU A 88 0.94 -8.06 -7.31
C LEU A 88 0.86 -9.39 -8.04
N THR A 89 0.13 -10.33 -7.48
CA THR A 89 -0.30 -11.53 -8.21
C THR A 89 -1.49 -11.21 -9.10
N GLU A 90 -1.84 -12.13 -9.99
CA GLU A 90 -3.10 -12.07 -10.75
C GLU A 90 -4.33 -11.86 -9.84
N SER A 91 -4.35 -12.47 -8.66
CA SER A 91 -5.45 -12.32 -7.69
C SER A 91 -5.45 -11.00 -6.92
N GLY A 92 -4.31 -10.31 -6.91
CA GLY A 92 -4.14 -8.99 -6.30
C GLY A 92 -4.35 -7.82 -7.26
N GLN A 93 -4.33 -8.09 -8.57
CA GLN A 93 -4.69 -7.14 -9.61
C GLN A 93 -6.23 -7.05 -9.67
N VAL A 94 -6.75 -5.82 -9.77
CA VAL A 94 -8.21 -5.55 -9.82
C VAL A 94 -8.57 -4.99 -11.19
#